data_AF-A0A2P2FG43-F1
#
_entry.id   AF-A0A2P2FG43-F1
#
_cell.length_a   1.000
_cell.length_b   1.000
_cell.length_c   1.000
_cell.angle_alpha   90.00
_cell.angle_beta   90.00
_cell.angle_gamma   90.00
#
_symmetry.space_group_name_H-M   'P 1'
#
loop_
_entity.id
_entity.type
_entity.pdbx_description
1 polymer ?
#
loop_
_entity_poly.entity_id
_entity_poly.type
_entity_poly.pdbx_seq_one_letter_code
_entity_poly.pdbx_strand_id
1 'polypeptide(L)' 'MLEPAGAPAWKRHPRYYVVATEDQMIPVAGQRFMAERMNADMVEVPTGHLAMLGAPETIARLIITATER' A
#
# COMPACT_ATOMS: atom_id res chain seq x y z
N MET A 1 2.79 20.92 -19.92
CA MET A 1 3.75 19.88 -20.32
C MET A 1 3.39 18.62 -19.55
N LEU A 2 2.98 17.54 -20.23
CA LEU A 2 2.69 16.24 -19.60
C LEU A 2 3.84 15.32 -19.99
N GLU A 3 4.68 14.95 -19.03
CA GLU A 3 5.62 13.87 -19.25
C GLU A 3 4.90 12.53 -19.07
N PRO A 4 5.05 11.58 -20.00
CA PRO A 4 4.47 10.26 -19.85
C PRO A 4 5.01 9.58 -18.58
N ALA A 5 4.12 8.93 -17.82
CA ALA A 5 4.57 8.07 -16.73
C ALA A 5 5.45 6.94 -17.29
N GLY A 6 6.60 6.71 -16.64
CA GLY A 6 7.46 5.58 -16.95
C GLY A 6 6.82 4.24 -16.63
N ALA A 7 7.52 3.15 -16.94
CA ALA A 7 7.07 1.81 -16.58
C ALA A 7 6.93 1.68 -15.04
N PRO A 8 5.82 1.15 -14.53
CA PRO A 8 5.60 1.06 -13.09
C PRO A 8 6.62 0.15 -12.42
N ALA A 9 7.17 0.60 -11.29
CA ALA A 9 8.17 -0.13 -10.51
C ALA A 9 7.68 -1.50 -10.02
N TRP A 10 6.40 -1.61 -9.65
CA TRP A 10 5.78 -2.84 -9.12
C TRP A 10 5.72 -4.03 -10.10
N LYS A 11 6.17 -3.85 -11.35
CA LYS A 11 6.40 -4.93 -12.31
C LYS A 11 7.76 -5.63 -12.15
N ARG A 12 8.73 -5.00 -11.48
CA ARG A 12 10.11 -5.50 -11.37
C ARG A 12 10.62 -5.61 -9.93
N HIS A 13 9.89 -5.07 -8.97
CA HIS A 13 10.28 -5.04 -7.57
C HIS A 13 9.26 -5.79 -6.70
N PRO A 14 9.69 -6.27 -5.52
CA PRO A 14 8.78 -6.66 -4.45
C PRO A 14 7.75 -5.56 -4.18
N ARG A 15 6.57 -5.98 -3.73
CA ARG A 15 5.33 -5.23 -3.84
C ARG A 15 4.55 -5.48 -2.55
N TYR A 16 4.35 -4.42 -1.80
CA TYR A 16 3.66 -4.43 -0.52
C TYR A 16 2.57 -3.38 -0.55
N TYR A 17 1.48 -3.62 0.18
CA TYR A 17 0.35 -2.70 0.22
C TYR A 17 -0.28 -2.65 1.61
N VAL A 18 -0.68 -1.45 2.03
CA VAL A 18 -1.44 -1.24 3.27
C VAL A 18 -2.86 -0.85 2.87
N VAL A 19 -3.84 -1.65 3.27
CA VAL A 19 -5.25 -1.34 3.10
C VAL A 19 -5.77 -0.70 4.39
N ALA A 20 -6.06 0.59 4.35
CA ALA A 20 -6.70 1.31 5.45
C ALA A 20 -8.22 1.15 5.34
N THR A 21 -8.81 0.30 6.19
CA THR A 21 -10.20 -0.15 6.01
C THR A 21 -11.25 0.90 6.39
N GLU A 22 -10.84 2.02 6.99
CA GLU A 22 -11.72 3.13 7.36
C GLU A 22 -11.37 4.41 6.59
N ASP A 23 -10.55 4.31 5.56
CA ASP A 23 -10.14 5.43 4.71
C ASP A 23 -11.35 6.10 4.03
N GLN A 24 -11.49 7.40 4.28
CA GLN A 24 -12.55 8.25 3.72
C GLN A 24 -12.08 9.05 2.48
N MET A 25 -10.79 8.99 2.14
CA MET A 25 -10.19 9.63 0.96
C MET A 25 -10.10 8.66 -0.21
N ILE A 26 -9.68 7.42 0.05
CA ILE A 26 -9.58 6.37 -0.97
C ILE A 26 -10.47 5.20 -0.56
N PRO A 27 -11.52 4.88 -1.36
CA PRO A 27 -12.39 3.73 -1.05
C PRO A 27 -11.59 2.44 -0.88
N VAL A 28 -11.91 1.69 0.17
CA VAL A 28 -11.24 0.41 0.51
C VAL A 28 -11.24 -0.57 -0.67
N ALA A 29 -12.34 -0.63 -1.42
CA ALA A 29 -12.42 -1.47 -2.62
C ALA A 29 -11.38 -1.07 -3.69
N GLY A 30 -11.11 0.24 -3.85
CA GLY A 30 -10.09 0.74 -4.76
C GLY A 30 -8.68 0.41 -4.30
N GLN A 31 -8.44 0.45 -2.99
CA GLN A 31 -7.17 0.03 -2.39
C GLN A 31 -6.91 -1.47 -2.62
N ARG A 32 -7.90 -2.33 -2.34
CA ARG A 32 -7.81 -3.78 -2.59
C ARG A 32 -7.60 -4.08 -4.07
N PHE A 33 -8.35 -3.42 -4.96
CA PHE A 33 -8.16 -3.56 -6.41
C PHE A 33 -6.72 -3.23 -6.84
N MET A 34 -6.13 -2.16 -6.30
CA MET A 34 -4.75 -1.81 -6.62
C MET A 34 -3.75 -2.81 -6.05
N ALA A 35 -3.94 -3.27 -4.81
CA ALA A 35 -3.11 -4.30 -4.19
C ALA A 35 -3.14 -5.61 -5.00
N GLU A 36 -4.32 -6.05 -5.43
CA GLU A 36 -4.54 -7.25 -6.26
C GLU A 36 -3.97 -7.10 -7.67
N ARG A 37 -4.20 -5.96 -8.33
CA ARG A 37 -3.62 -5.64 -9.64
C ARG A 37 -2.10 -5.67 -9.59
N MET A 38 -1.55 -5.19 -8.49
CA MET A 38 -0.13 -5.26 -8.18
C MET A 38 0.23 -6.58 -7.51
N ASN A 39 -0.61 -7.63 -7.42
CA ASN A 39 -0.40 -8.88 -6.64
C ASN A 39 0.60 -8.74 -5.49
N ALA A 40 0.33 -7.78 -4.60
CA ALA A 40 1.19 -7.33 -3.52
C ALA A 40 0.94 -8.12 -2.23
N ASP A 41 1.96 -8.23 -1.38
CA ASP A 41 1.79 -8.67 0.00
C ASP A 41 1.03 -7.57 0.76
N MET A 42 -0.22 -7.86 1.13
CA MET A 42 -1.13 -6.88 1.73
C MET A 42 -1.30 -7.07 3.24
N VAL A 43 -1.37 -5.96 3.97
CA VAL A 43 -1.85 -5.90 5.35
C VAL A 43 -3.05 -4.96 5.43
N GLU A 44 -4.11 -5.38 6.11
CA GLU A 44 -5.25 -4.52 6.38
C GLU A 44 -5.17 -3.95 7.79
N VAL A 45 -5.46 -2.65 7.95
CA VAL A 45 -5.46 -1.95 9.23
C VAL A 45 -6.76 -1.16 9.40
N PRO A 46 -7.41 -1.22 10.58
CA PRO A 46 -8.63 -0.46 10.88
C PRO A 46 -8.30 0.99 11.19
N THR A 47 -7.91 1.74 10.16
CA THR A 47 -7.52 3.16 10.26
C THR A 47 -8.09 3.96 9.10
N GLY A 48 -8.16 5.28 9.28
CA GLY A 48 -8.38 6.23 8.19
C GLY A 48 -7.15 6.37 7.26
N HIS A 49 -7.18 7.38 6.38
CA HIS A 49 -6.19 7.59 5.31
C HIS A 49 -4.73 7.61 5.81
N LEU A 50 -4.49 8.20 6.98
CA LEU A 50 -3.16 8.31 7.58
C LEU A 50 -2.81 7.06 8.41
N ALA A 51 -2.72 5.91 7.76
CA ALA A 51 -2.44 4.62 8.41
C ALA A 51 -1.13 4.59 9.21
N MET A 52 -0.13 5.39 8.82
CA MET A 52 1.13 5.55 9.57
C MET A 52 0.95 6.20 10.94
N LEU A 53 -0.14 6.96 11.16
CA LEU A 53 -0.47 7.53 12.45
C LEU A 53 -1.43 6.63 13.24
N GLY A 54 -2.34 5.93 12.55
CA GLY A 54 -3.33 5.06 13.19
C GLY A 54 -2.80 3.68 13.58
N ALA A 55 -1.77 3.17 12.90
CA ALA A 55 -1.16 1.86 13.17
C ALA A 55 0.38 1.88 12.98
N PRO A 56 1.11 2.79 13.65
CA PRO A 56 2.53 3.03 13.39
C PRO A 56 3.39 1.77 13.51
N GLU A 57 3.13 0.89 14.48
CA GLU A 57 3.90 -0.34 14.67
C GLU A 57 3.68 -1.34 13.53
N THR A 58 2.46 -1.45 13.02
CA THR A 58 2.16 -2.33 11.88
C THR A 58 2.84 -1.82 10.62
N ILE A 59 2.82 -0.51 10.39
CA ILE A 59 3.51 0.11 9.24
C ILE A 59 5.03 -0.08 9.35
N ALA A 60 5.61 0.18 10.52
CA ALA A 60 7.04 -0.02 10.75
C ALA A 60 7.47 -1.47 10.50
N ARG A 61 6.71 -2.45 11.01
CA ARG A 61 6.98 -3.88 10.76
C ARG A 61 6.91 -4.24 9.28
N LEU A 62 5.92 -3.71 8.54
CA LEU A 62 5.82 -3.96 7.10
C LEU A 62 7.04 -3.42 6.35
N ILE A 63 7.50 -2.21 6.70
CA ILE A 63 8.70 -1.60 6.11
C ILE A 63 9.93 -2.46 6.39
N ILE A 64 10.14 -2.87 7.64
CA ILE A 64 11.26 -3.75 8.01
C ILE A 64 11.20 -5.07 7.21
N THR A 65 10.04 -5.71 7.18
CA THR A 65 9.81 -6.95 6.41
C THR A 65 10.16 -6.77 4.93
N ALA A 66 9.85 -5.61 4.35
CA ALA A 66 10.18 -5.29 2.97
C ALA A 66 11.68 -5.11 2.71
N THR A 67 12.49 -4.82 3.74
CA THR A 67 13.95 -4.69 3.62
C THR A 67 14.73 -6.00 3.79
N GLU A 68 14.09 -7.04 4.33
CA GLU A 68 14.74 -8.30 4.68
C GLU A 68 14.63 -9.36 3.57
N ARG A 69 14.01 -9.02 2.43
CA ARG A 69 13.80 -9.92 1.29
C ARG A 69 14.61 -9.55 0.05
#